data_AF-A0A534LBT6-F1
#
_entry.id   AF-A0A534LBT6-F1
#
_cell.length_a   1.000
_cell.length_b   1.000
_cell.length_c   1.000
_cell.angle_alpha   90.00
_cell.angle_beta   90.00
_cell.angle_gamma   90.00
#
_symmetry.space_group_name_H-M   'P 1'
#
loop_
_entity.id
_entity.type
_entity.pdbx_description
1 polymer ?
#
loop_
_entity_poly.entity_id
_entity_poly.type
_entity_poly.pdbx_seq_one_letter_code
_entity_poly.pdbx_strand_id
1 'polypeptide(L)'
;MADIERVPSGIPGLDDLIEGGFWPKSTVVILGSSGTGKSTFAIQFLMEGIEQGEQALYVTLEEPPEQIMREADLMGFDMRKYYEKSLFFIHLKGRNFKK
;
A
#
# COMPACT_ATOMS: atom_id res chain seq x y z
N MET A 1 8.47 -29.99 2.92
CA MET A 1 8.23 -28.66 3.52
C MET A 1 6.89 -28.21 2.99
N ALA A 2 5.96 -27.75 3.83
CA ALA A 2 4.66 -27.29 3.32
C ALA A 2 4.91 -26.07 2.42
N ASP A 3 4.38 -26.09 1.19
CA ASP A 3 4.39 -24.91 0.33
C ASP A 3 3.59 -23.82 1.04
N ILE A 4 4.29 -22.77 1.46
CA ILE A 4 3.67 -21.61 2.09
C ILE A 4 3.20 -20.71 0.96
N GLU A 5 1.90 -20.43 0.96
CA GLU A 5 1.29 -19.48 0.02
C GLU A 5 1.93 -18.10 0.18
N ARG A 6 2.43 -17.54 -0.92
CA ARG A 6 3.06 -16.23 -0.98
C ARG A 6 1.99 -15.14 -1.03
N VAL A 7 2.33 -13.95 -0.52
CA VAL A 7 1.47 -12.77 -0.64
C VAL A 7 1.82 -12.08 -1.96
N PRO A 8 0.87 -11.98 -2.91
CA PRO A 8 1.12 -11.34 -4.20
C PRO A 8 1.38 -9.85 -4.02
N SER A 9 2.25 -9.28 -4.85
CA SER A 9 2.57 -7.85 -4.77
C SER A 9 1.50 -6.98 -5.44
N GLY A 10 0.69 -7.55 -6.34
CA GLY A 10 -0.23 -6.80 -7.20
C GLY A 10 0.45 -5.97 -8.29
N ILE A 11 1.76 -6.18 -8.51
CA ILE A 11 2.57 -5.39 -9.44
C ILE A 11 2.95 -6.29 -10.61
N PRO A 12 2.48 -5.99 -11.84
CA PRO A 12 2.72 -6.84 -13.00
C PRO A 12 4.21 -7.14 -13.21
N GLY A 13 4.54 -8.43 -13.25
CA GLY A 13 5.89 -8.94 -13.48
C GLY A 13 6.83 -8.92 -12.26
N LEU A 14 6.46 -8.27 -11.16
CA LEU A 14 7.31 -8.28 -9.96
C LEU A 14 7.29 -9.63 -9.26
N ASP A 15 6.11 -10.23 -9.06
CA ASP A 15 5.98 -11.51 -8.36
C ASP A 15 6.83 -12.61 -9.00
N ASP A 16 6.83 -12.70 -10.33
CA ASP A 16 7.69 -13.63 -11.08
C ASP A 16 9.19 -13.37 -10.84
N LEU A 17 9.58 -12.09 -10.73
CA LEU A 17 10.96 -11.69 -10.47
C LEU A 17 11.41 -12.04 -9.04
N ILE A 18 10.48 -12.11 -8.08
CA ILE A 18 10.74 -12.39 -6.66
C ILE A 18 10.27 -13.77 -6.20
N GLU A 19 10.19 -14.73 -7.12
CA GLU A 19 9.86 -16.13 -6.84
C GLU A 19 8.44 -16.34 -6.25
N GLY A 20 7.47 -15.61 -6.79
CA GLY A 20 6.05 -15.77 -6.53
C GLY A 20 5.46 -14.83 -5.47
N GLY A 21 6.16 -13.78 -5.07
CA GLY A 21 5.67 -12.76 -4.14
C GLY A 21 6.33 -12.77 -2.76
N PHE A 22 5.74 -12.05 -1.81
CA PHE A 22 6.31 -11.88 -0.47
C PHE A 22 6.03 -13.06 0.44
N TRP A 23 6.89 -13.26 1.45
CA TRP A 23 6.61 -14.21 2.53
C TRP A 23 5.47 -13.67 3.41
N PRO A 24 4.47 -14.50 3.79
CA PRO A 24 3.45 -14.06 4.74
C PRO A 24 4.08 -13.75 6.10
N LYS A 25 3.46 -12.82 6.84
CA LYS A 25 3.94 -12.37 8.17
C LYS A 25 5.38 -11.82 8.15
N SER A 26 5.78 -11.21 7.04
CA SER A 26 7.09 -10.56 6.89
C SER A 26 6.97 -9.03 6.90
N THR A 27 8.12 -8.37 7.07
CA THR A 27 8.25 -6.92 6.88
C THR A 27 9.06 -6.68 5.62
N VAL A 28 8.49 -5.92 4.68
CA VAL A 28 9.15 -5.54 3.42
C VAL A 28 9.57 -4.07 3.51
N VAL A 29 10.81 -3.77 3.11
CA VAL A 29 11.34 -2.40 3.06
C VAL A 29 11.65 -2.04 1.61
N ILE A 30 11.08 -0.93 1.15
CA ILE A 30 11.29 -0.42 -0.21
C ILE A 30 12.25 0.76 -0.14
N LEU A 31 13.38 0.67 -0.83
CA LEU A 31 14.43 1.68 -0.85
C LEU A 31 14.51 2.35 -2.23
N GLY A 32 14.71 3.67 -2.24
CA GLY A 32 14.89 4.44 -3.46
C GLY A 32 14.80 5.95 -3.23
N SER A 33 15.44 6.73 -4.10
CA SER A 33 15.41 8.19 -4.06
C SER A 33 14.00 8.76 -4.22
N SER A 34 13.80 10.05 -3.95
CA SER A 34 12.51 10.71 -4.21
C SER A 34 12.10 10.54 -5.67
N GLY A 35 10.80 10.32 -5.91
CA GLY A 35 10.25 10.13 -7.26
C GLY A 35 10.44 8.74 -7.89
N THR A 36 11.11 7.78 -7.24
CA THR A 36 11.32 6.42 -7.81
C THR A 36 10.10 5.49 -7.69
N GLY A 37 8.93 5.99 -7.31
CA GLY A 37 7.69 5.19 -7.26
C GLY A 37 7.43 4.40 -5.98
N LYS A 38 8.06 4.74 -4.84
CA LYS A 38 7.82 4.05 -3.55
C LYS A 38 6.35 4.13 -3.10
N SER A 39 5.74 5.31 -3.17
CA SER A 39 4.33 5.49 -2.82
C SER A 39 3.42 4.75 -3.81
N THR A 40 3.76 4.79 -5.11
CA THR A 40 3.07 4.01 -6.16
C THR A 40 3.06 2.53 -5.84
N PHE A 41 4.22 1.96 -5.47
CA PHE A 41 4.32 0.57 -5.05
C PHE A 41 3.40 0.30 -3.85
N ALA A 42 3.49 1.13 -2.80
CA ALA A 42 2.72 0.93 -1.58
C ALA A 42 1.20 0.97 -1.85
N ILE A 43 0.75 1.88 -2.72
CA ILE A 43 -0.65 1.97 -3.15
C ILE A 43 -1.06 0.71 -3.91
N GLN A 44 -0.27 0.27 -4.91
CA GLN A 44 -0.59 -0.94 -5.69
C GLN A 44 -0.70 -2.19 -4.82
N PHE A 45 0.29 -2.40 -3.95
CA PHE A 45 0.29 -3.53 -3.01
C PHE A 45 -0.92 -3.52 -2.09
N LEU A 46 -1.24 -2.34 -1.54
CA LEU A 46 -2.37 -2.19 -0.64
C LEU A 46 -3.72 -2.39 -1.36
N MET A 47 -3.83 -1.93 -2.60
CA MET A 47 -5.05 -2.12 -3.41
C MET A 47 -5.26 -3.58 -3.80
N GLU A 48 -4.20 -4.31 -4.13
CA GLU A 48 -4.26 -5.75 -4.38
C GLU A 48 -4.87 -6.51 -3.19
N GLY A 49 -4.34 -6.28 -1.97
CA GLY A 49 -4.88 -6.92 -0.77
C GLY A 49 -6.35 -6.55 -0.54
N ILE A 50 -6.73 -5.28 -0.72
CA ILE A 50 -8.13 -4.84 -0.59
C ILE A 50 -9.04 -5.53 -1.61
N GLU A 51 -8.61 -5.67 -2.86
CA GLU A 51 -9.38 -6.33 -3.92
C GLU A 51 -9.53 -7.83 -3.67
N GLN A 52 -8.58 -8.45 -2.95
CA GLN A 52 -8.68 -9.81 -2.45
C GLN A 52 -9.52 -9.94 -1.15
N GLY A 53 -10.06 -8.83 -0.64
CA GLY A 53 -10.94 -8.81 0.53
C GLY A 53 -10.22 -8.61 1.87
N GLU A 54 -8.94 -8.23 1.85
CA GLU A 54 -8.19 -7.92 3.07
C GLU A 54 -8.51 -6.52 3.63
N GLN A 55 -8.20 -6.32 4.91
CA GLN A 55 -8.20 -5.00 5.52
C GLN A 55 -6.79 -4.41 5.50
N ALA A 56 -6.69 -3.14 5.14
CA ALA A 56 -5.41 -2.44 5.00
C ALA A 56 -5.36 -1.15 5.82
N LEU A 57 -4.14 -0.84 6.27
CA LEU A 57 -3.82 0.37 7.02
C LEU A 57 -2.68 1.10 6.31
N TYR A 58 -2.93 2.33 5.88
CA TYR A 58 -1.90 3.22 5.33
C TYR A 58 -1.44 4.21 6.41
N VAL A 59 -0.18 4.10 6.83
CA VAL A 59 0.42 5.03 7.80
C VAL A 59 1.36 5.99 7.08
N THR A 60 1.14 7.29 7.26
CA THR A 60 1.88 8.36 6.57
C THR A 60 2.34 9.45 7.52
N LEU A 61 3.53 10.00 7.26
CA LEU A 61 4.12 11.12 8.02
C LEU A 61 3.99 12.47 7.29
N GLU A 62 3.96 12.45 5.96
CA GLU A 62 4.14 13.66 5.15
C GLU A 62 2.84 14.09 4.48
N GLU A 63 2.20 13.17 3.77
CA GLU A 63 1.07 13.46 2.89
C GLU A 63 -0.26 13.10 3.57
N PRO A 64 -1.27 13.99 3.50
CA PRO A 64 -2.59 13.71 4.06
C PRO A 64 -3.33 12.65 3.20
N PRO A 65 -4.27 11.89 3.80
CA PRO A 65 -5.00 10.83 3.10
C PRO A 65 -5.66 11.28 1.79
N GLU A 66 -6.19 12.50 1.75
CA GLU A 66 -6.86 13.05 0.58
C GLU A 66 -5.90 13.21 -0.62
N GLN A 67 -4.63 13.49 -0.35
CA GLN A 67 -3.60 13.56 -1.39
C GLN A 67 -3.24 12.16 -1.90
N ILE A 68 -3.04 11.19 -1.00
CA ILE A 68 -2.76 9.79 -1.37
C ILE A 68 -3.88 9.22 -2.23
N MET A 69 -5.15 9.44 -1.85
CA MET A 69 -6.30 9.00 -2.65
C MET A 69 -6.34 9.65 -4.02
N ARG A 70 -5.96 10.93 -4.15
CA ARG A 70 -5.86 11.60 -5.44
C ARG A 70 -4.77 10.99 -6.32
N GLU A 71 -3.64 10.61 -5.75
CA GLU A 71 -2.57 9.93 -6.49
C GLU A 71 -3.01 8.54 -6.95
N ALA A 72 -3.75 7.82 -6.10
CA ALA A 72 -4.35 6.54 -6.46
C ALA A 72 -5.37 6.68 -7.61
N ASP A 73 -6.18 7.74 -7.63
CA ASP A 73 -7.11 8.01 -8.75
C ASP A 73 -6.37 8.11 -10.09
N LEU A 74 -5.19 8.76 -10.11
CA LEU A 74 -4.36 8.89 -11.32
C LEU A 74 -3.81 7.54 -11.79
N MET A 75 -3.72 6.56 -10.89
CA MET A 75 -3.32 5.18 -11.20
C MET A 75 -4.52 4.29 -11.57
N GLY A 76 -5.74 4.81 -11.52
CA GLY A 76 -6.98 4.07 -11.81
C GLY A 76 -7.62 3.40 -10.59
N PHE A 77 -7.11 3.64 -9.37
CA PHE A 77 -7.65 3.07 -8.15
C PHE A 77 -8.57 4.06 -7.42
N ASP A 78 -9.83 3.67 -7.24
CA ASP A 78 -10.77 4.44 -6.42
C ASP A 78 -10.74 3.96 -4.96
N MET A 79 -9.73 4.44 -4.22
CA MET A 79 -9.54 4.14 -2.79
C MET A 79 -10.72 4.58 -1.93
N ARG A 80 -11.50 5.58 -2.36
CA ARG A 80 -12.60 6.15 -1.55
C ARG A 80 -13.72 5.14 -1.35
N LYS A 81 -13.89 4.17 -2.26
CA LYS A 81 -14.86 3.07 -2.12
C LYS A 81 -14.63 2.24 -0.85
N TYR A 82 -13.37 2.13 -0.45
CA TYR A 82 -12.88 1.25 0.62
C TYR A 82 -12.60 1.97 1.94
N TYR A 83 -12.45 3.30 1.89
CA TYR A 83 -12.14 4.12 3.05
C TYR A 83 -13.16 3.93 4.17
N GLU A 84 -12.67 3.77 5.40
CA GLU A 84 -13.43 3.48 6.63
C GLU A 84 -14.23 2.15 6.62
N LYS A 85 -13.95 1.26 5.66
CA LYS A 85 -14.53 -0.09 5.58
C LYS A 85 -13.44 -1.17 5.61
N SER A 86 -12.59 -1.16 4.59
CA SER A 86 -11.44 -2.05 4.46
C SER A 86 -10.12 -1.29 4.34
N LEU A 87 -10.15 0.03 4.16
CA LEU A 87 -8.98 0.90 4.12
C LEU A 87 -9.05 1.96 5.22
N PHE A 88 -8.02 2.01 6.06
CA PHE A 88 -7.87 3.00 7.12
C PHE A 88 -6.58 3.79 6.96
N PHE A 89 -6.57 5.04 7.40
CA PHE A 89 -5.39 5.90 7.36
C PHE A 89 -4.99 6.36 8.76
N ILE A 90 -3.69 6.38 9.02
CA ILE A 90 -3.09 7.11 10.14
C ILE A 90 -2.13 8.13 9.54
N HIS A 91 -2.49 9.41 9.68
CA HIS A 91 -1.61 10.51 9.33
C HIS A 91 -1.00 11.09 10.61
N LEU A 92 0.30 10.85 10.81
CA LEU A 92 0.99 11.16 12.06
C LEU A 92 1.36 12.64 12.21
N LYS A 93 1.24 13.45 11.16
CA LYS A 93 1.27 14.91 11.27
C LYS A 93 -0.09 15.38 11.79
N GLY A 94 -0.25 15.29 13.11
CA GLY A 94 -1.53 15.55 13.76
C GLY A 94 -2.15 16.89 13.33
N ARG A 95 -3.47 16.90 13.09
CA ARG A 95 -4.24 18.13 12.84
C ARG A 95 -4.20 19.12 14.04
N ASN A 96 -3.58 18.73 15.16
CA ASN A 96 -3.56 19.45 16.44
C ASN A 96 -2.17 19.65 17.08
N PHE A 97 -1.05 19.49 16.35
CA PHE A 97 0.25 19.94 16.88
C PHE A 97 0.35 21.47 16.75
N LYS A 98 -0.26 22.21 17.68
CA LYS A 98 0.19 23.56 18.01
C LYS A 98 1.50 23.41 18.79
N LYS A 99 2.56 24.05 18.30
CA LYS A 99 3.75 24.33 19.10
C LYS A 99 3.37 25.17 20.32
#